data_AF-A0A2G9S8T2-F1
#
_entry.id   AF-A0A2G9S8T2-F1
#
_cell.length_a   1.000
_cell.length_b   1.000
_cell.length_c   1.000
_cell.angle_alpha   90.00
_cell.angle_beta   90.00
_cell.angle_gamma   90.00
#
_symmetry.space_group_name_H-M   'P 1'
#
loop_
_entity.id
_entity.type
_entity.pdbx_description
1 polymer ?
#
loop_
_entity_poly.entity_id
_entity_poly.type
_entity_poly.pdbx_seq_one_letter_code
_entity_poly.pdbx_strand_id
1 'polypeptide(L)'
;IKLYFLFFSQAITGKAIDNHLLALRELAHEHCKELPEIFTDDMFLISNRFILSTSQVPTTMEMFCCYGPVVPDGYGACYNPQPEHILFCISSFRDCKETSSTMFAKALEESLTDMGDLCLKYNSKPQTPAKERKSESKNGHGT
;
A
#
# COMPACT_ATOMS: atom_id res chain seq x y z
N ILE A 1 2.11 1.93 -9.23
CA ILE A 1 1.20 0.79 -9.52
C ILE A 1 1.82 -0.24 -10.49
N LYS A 2 2.19 0.09 -11.74
CA LYS A 2 2.75 -0.90 -12.69
C LYS A 2 3.98 -1.66 -12.16
N LEU A 3 4.95 -0.94 -11.58
CA LEU A 3 6.16 -1.53 -11.00
C LEU A 3 5.84 -2.50 -9.85
N TYR A 4 4.87 -2.15 -9.00
CA TYR A 4 4.40 -3.03 -7.92
C TYR A 4 3.86 -4.36 -8.47
N PHE A 5 3.04 -4.32 -9.52
CA PHE A 5 2.51 -5.54 -10.13
C PHE A 5 3.61 -6.42 -10.72
N LEU A 6 4.65 -5.82 -11.29
CA LEU A 6 5.82 -6.54 -11.78
C LEU A 6 6.53 -7.27 -10.63
N PHE A 7 6.83 -6.60 -9.53
CA PHE A 7 7.47 -7.22 -8.37
C PHE A 7 6.60 -8.29 -7.71
N PHE A 8 5.30 -8.02 -7.55
CA PHE A 8 4.35 -9.01 -7.06
C PHE A 8 4.36 -10.28 -7.90
N SER A 9 4.32 -10.14 -9.24
CA SER A 9 4.40 -11.27 -10.16
C SER A 9 5.72 -12.04 -10.03
N GLN A 10 6.86 -11.37 -9.90
CA GLN A 10 8.14 -12.04 -9.64
C GLN A 10 8.12 -12.81 -8.31
N ALA A 11 7.59 -12.20 -7.25
CA ALA A 11 7.53 -12.83 -5.92
C ALA A 11 6.67 -14.11 -5.92
N ILE A 12 5.44 -14.06 -6.44
CA ILE A 12 4.56 -15.25 -6.45
C ILE A 12 5.03 -16.35 -7.40
N THR A 13 5.92 -16.03 -8.35
CA THR A 13 6.52 -17.02 -9.26
C THR A 13 7.91 -17.48 -8.81
N GLY A 14 8.31 -17.15 -7.57
CA GLY A 14 9.58 -17.60 -6.98
C GLY A 14 10.83 -16.93 -7.56
N LYS A 15 10.68 -15.75 -8.16
CA LYS A 15 11.76 -14.97 -8.80
C LYS A 15 12.18 -13.73 -8.01
N ALA A 16 11.60 -13.51 -6.83
CA ALA A 16 12.08 -12.50 -5.88
C ALA A 16 13.36 -12.96 -5.16
N ILE A 17 13.94 -12.07 -4.36
CA ILE A 17 15.32 -12.21 -3.87
C ILE A 17 15.43 -12.74 -2.44
N ASP A 18 14.47 -12.43 -1.57
CA ASP A 18 14.59 -12.59 -0.12
C ASP A 18 14.88 -14.04 0.29
N ASN A 19 14.06 -14.98 -0.16
CA ASN A 19 14.23 -16.41 0.15
C ASN A 19 15.51 -16.99 -0.49
N HIS A 20 15.92 -16.48 -1.66
CA HIS A 20 17.14 -16.92 -2.34
C HIS A 20 18.37 -16.47 -1.54
N LEU A 21 18.43 -15.19 -1.15
CA LEU A 21 19.51 -14.65 -0.34
C LEU A 21 19.55 -15.28 1.05
N LEU A 22 18.39 -15.55 1.66
CA LEU A 22 18.30 -16.31 2.90
C LEU A 22 18.94 -17.70 2.76
N ALA A 23 18.54 -18.47 1.74
CA ALA A 23 19.10 -19.80 1.52
C ALA A 23 20.62 -19.77 1.31
N LEU A 24 21.13 -18.81 0.53
CA LEU A 24 22.57 -18.65 0.33
C LEU A 24 23.31 -18.28 1.62
N ARG A 25 22.72 -17.42 2.46
CA ARG A 25 23.29 -17.04 3.76
C ARG A 25 23.39 -18.25 4.69
N GLU A 26 22.33 -19.03 4.81
CA GLU A 26 22.33 -20.22 5.68
C GLU A 26 23.30 -21.29 5.17
N LEU A 27 23.37 -21.54 3.85
CA LEU A 27 24.35 -22.46 3.26
C LEU A 27 25.79 -21.97 3.50
N ALA A 28 26.05 -20.68 3.43
CA ALA A 28 27.35 -20.11 3.73
C ALA A 28 27.71 -20.28 5.22
N HIS A 29 26.74 -20.14 6.13
CA HIS A 29 26.96 -20.43 7.56
C HIS A 29 27.34 -21.90 7.81
N GLU A 30 26.77 -22.85 7.05
CA GLU A 30 27.05 -24.28 7.22
C GLU A 30 28.39 -24.71 6.61
N HIS A 31 28.79 -24.12 5.48
CA HIS A 31 29.89 -24.63 4.66
C HIS A 31 31.12 -23.72 4.59
N CYS A 32 31.00 -22.44 4.89
CA CYS A 32 32.12 -21.51 4.87
C CYS A 32 32.71 -21.31 6.26
N LYS A 33 34.02 -21.06 6.33
CA LYS A 33 34.68 -20.70 7.60
C LYS A 33 34.25 -19.34 8.11
N GLU A 34 33.98 -18.42 7.18
CA GLU A 34 33.55 -17.04 7.44
C GLU A 34 32.38 -16.70 6.51
N LEU A 35 31.47 -15.86 6.99
CA LEU A 35 30.30 -15.43 6.22
C LEU A 35 30.73 -14.46 5.11
N PRO A 36 30.26 -14.61 3.86
CA PRO A 36 30.55 -13.67 2.79
C PRO A 36 30.17 -12.23 3.13
N GLU A 37 31.00 -11.28 2.69
CA GLU A 37 30.89 -9.84 3.00
C GLU A 37 29.50 -9.27 2.74
N ILE A 38 28.85 -9.69 1.66
CA ILE A 38 27.48 -9.25 1.30
C ILE A 38 26.46 -9.47 2.43
N PHE A 39 26.62 -10.50 3.26
CA PHE A 39 25.67 -10.80 4.34
C PHE A 39 26.02 -10.12 5.66
N THR A 40 27.21 -9.55 5.77
CA THR A 40 27.64 -8.73 6.91
C THR A 40 27.58 -7.23 6.62
N ASP A 41 27.40 -6.86 5.35
CA ASP A 41 27.28 -5.47 4.90
C ASP A 41 26.05 -4.79 5.53
N ASP A 42 26.24 -3.56 5.99
CA ASP A 42 25.18 -2.77 6.62
C ASP A 42 23.95 -2.60 5.73
N MET A 43 24.12 -2.51 4.41
CA MET A 43 23.00 -2.38 3.47
C MET A 43 22.16 -3.64 3.40
N PHE A 44 22.77 -4.84 3.54
CA PHE A 44 22.01 -6.08 3.62
C PHE A 44 21.23 -6.17 4.95
N LEU A 45 21.82 -5.71 6.05
CA LEU A 45 21.12 -5.67 7.34
C LEU A 45 19.95 -4.67 7.30
N ILE A 46 20.17 -3.49 6.71
CA ILE A 46 19.11 -2.48 6.52
C ILE A 46 18.01 -3.00 5.60
N SER A 47 18.34 -3.71 4.51
CA SER A 47 17.33 -4.23 3.59
C SER A 47 16.38 -5.26 4.23
N ASN A 48 16.84 -5.94 5.29
CA ASN A 48 16.03 -6.89 6.06
C ASN A 48 15.34 -6.24 7.28
N ARG A 49 15.53 -4.94 7.52
CA ARG A 49 14.87 -4.19 8.59
C ARG A 49 13.57 -3.56 8.08
N PHE A 50 12.48 -4.32 8.16
CA PHE A 50 11.16 -3.87 7.67
C PHE A 50 10.47 -2.88 8.63
N ILE A 51 10.78 -1.58 8.49
CA ILE A 51 10.10 -0.48 9.21
C ILE A 51 8.60 -0.48 8.94
N LEU A 52 8.17 -0.88 7.75
CA LEU A 52 6.75 -1.03 7.40
C LEU A 52 6.51 -2.49 6.97
N SER A 53 5.78 -3.24 7.81
CA SER A 53 5.41 -4.63 7.52
C SER A 53 3.92 -4.73 7.19
N THR A 54 3.61 -5.12 5.95
CA THR A 54 2.24 -5.08 5.41
C THR A 54 1.78 -6.44 4.90
N SER A 55 0.49 -6.71 4.99
CA SER A 55 -0.14 -7.85 4.33
C SER A 55 -1.59 -7.57 4.00
N GLN A 56 -2.04 -8.16 2.89
CA GLN A 56 -3.44 -8.19 2.51
C GLN A 56 -4.06 -9.48 3.01
N VAL A 57 -5.09 -9.38 3.85
CA VAL A 57 -5.84 -10.55 4.33
C VAL A 57 -7.31 -10.36 3.97
N PRO A 58 -7.72 -10.78 2.76
CA PRO A 58 -9.09 -10.61 2.31
C PRO A 58 -10.02 -11.57 3.04
N THR A 59 -11.13 -11.06 3.57
CA THR A 59 -12.18 -11.87 4.20
C THR A 59 -13.55 -11.45 3.67
N THR A 60 -14.47 -12.40 3.55
CA THR A 60 -15.88 -12.14 3.18
C THR A 60 -16.80 -12.05 4.40
N MET A 61 -16.31 -12.49 5.56
CA MET A 61 -16.97 -12.39 6.85
C MET A 61 -16.58 -11.07 7.53
N GLU A 62 -17.42 -10.61 8.47
CA GLU A 62 -17.14 -9.48 9.37
C GLU A 62 -16.04 -9.84 10.39
N MET A 63 -14.83 -10.00 9.88
CA MET A 63 -13.64 -10.29 10.67
C MET A 63 -12.47 -9.50 10.10
N PHE A 64 -11.45 -9.27 10.93
CA PHE A 64 -10.23 -8.61 10.53
C PHE A 64 -9.01 -9.35 11.09
N CYS A 65 -7.89 -9.18 10.40
CA CYS A 65 -6.58 -9.65 10.87
C CYS A 65 -5.74 -8.44 11.29
N CYS A 66 -4.95 -8.60 12.34
CA CYS A 66 -4.04 -7.57 12.82
C CYS A 66 -2.81 -8.22 13.47
N TYR A 67 -1.69 -7.51 13.43
CA TYR A 67 -0.43 -7.93 14.06
C TYR A 67 0.39 -6.69 14.43
N GLY A 68 1.39 -6.87 15.31
CA GLY A 68 2.31 -5.82 15.74
C GLY A 68 3.43 -5.54 14.73
N PRO A 69 4.19 -4.46 14.88
CA PRO A 69 5.40 -4.23 14.09
C PRO A 69 6.45 -5.34 14.29
N VAL A 70 7.32 -5.54 13.29
CA VAL A 70 8.42 -6.52 13.36
C VAL A 70 9.74 -5.91 13.84
N VAL A 71 9.78 -4.59 14.04
CA VAL A 71 10.91 -3.83 14.58
C VAL A 71 10.41 -2.75 15.55
N PRO A 72 11.21 -2.33 16.55
CA PRO A 72 10.76 -1.41 17.61
C PRO A 72 10.29 -0.02 17.13
N ASP A 73 10.80 0.45 16.00
CA ASP A 73 10.56 1.75 15.37
C ASP A 73 9.69 1.64 14.11
N GLY A 74 8.92 0.55 13.98
CA GLY A 74 8.15 0.24 12.80
C GLY A 74 6.63 0.27 12.96
N TYR A 75 5.96 -0.09 11.87
CA TYR A 75 4.53 -0.27 11.76
C TYR A 75 4.17 -1.68 11.29
N GLY A 76 3.09 -2.22 11.84
CA GLY A 76 2.34 -3.33 11.22
C GLY A 76 1.07 -2.78 10.58
N ALA A 77 0.83 -3.09 9.30
CA ALA A 77 -0.37 -2.65 8.59
C ALA A 77 -1.01 -3.79 7.80
N CYS A 78 -2.08 -4.37 8.38
CA CYS A 78 -2.90 -5.35 7.69
C CYS A 78 -4.08 -4.66 7.03
N TYR A 79 -4.47 -5.10 5.82
CA TYR A 79 -5.60 -4.51 5.12
C TYR A 79 -6.50 -5.53 4.43
N ASN A 80 -7.79 -5.19 4.35
CA ASN A 80 -8.84 -5.98 3.73
C ASN A 80 -9.68 -5.08 2.81
N PRO A 81 -9.38 -5.06 1.49
CA PRO A 81 -10.19 -4.34 0.52
C PRO A 81 -11.56 -5.01 0.33
N GLN A 82 -12.62 -4.23 0.47
CA GLN A 82 -14.01 -4.57 0.18
C GLN A 82 -14.50 -3.72 -1.01
N PRO A 83 -15.68 -4.02 -1.60
CA PRO A 83 -16.13 -3.29 -2.79
C PRO A 83 -16.30 -1.77 -2.56
N GLU A 84 -16.78 -1.34 -1.39
CA GLU A 84 -17.03 0.08 -1.08
C GLU A 84 -16.08 0.71 -0.05
N HIS A 85 -15.24 -0.09 0.61
CA HIS A 85 -14.33 0.40 1.65
C HIS A 85 -13.08 -0.46 1.75
N ILE A 86 -12.06 0.03 2.45
CA ILE A 86 -10.87 -0.75 2.78
C ILE A 86 -10.67 -0.68 4.29
N LEU A 87 -10.66 -1.84 4.95
CA LEU A 87 -10.37 -1.93 6.37
C LEU A 87 -8.85 -1.97 6.57
N PHE A 88 -8.33 -1.12 7.44
CA PHE A 88 -6.91 -1.11 7.84
C PHE A 88 -6.77 -1.36 9.35
N CYS A 89 -5.90 -2.29 9.72
CA CYS A 89 -5.43 -2.49 11.09
C CYS A 89 -3.97 -2.04 11.18
N ILE A 90 -3.72 -0.93 11.88
CA ILE A 90 -2.40 -0.29 11.97
C ILE A 90 -1.89 -0.33 13.40
N SER A 91 -0.69 -0.88 13.59
CA SER A 91 0.00 -1.01 14.87
C SER A 91 1.35 -0.29 14.84
N SER A 92 1.77 0.21 16.00
CA SER A 92 3.07 0.82 16.29
C SER A 92 3.36 0.65 17.78
N PHE A 93 4.64 0.72 18.18
CA PHE A 93 5.00 0.67 19.60
C PHE A 93 4.98 2.07 20.21
N ARG A 94 4.30 2.23 21.36
CA ARG A 94 4.18 3.53 22.06
C ARG A 94 5.52 4.07 22.56
N ASP A 95 6.51 3.20 22.76
CA ASP A 95 7.84 3.57 23.23
C ASP A 95 8.67 4.30 22.16
N CYS A 96 8.34 4.13 20.88
CA CYS A 96 8.97 4.84 19.78
C CYS A 96 8.23 6.16 19.49
N LYS A 97 8.87 7.28 19.80
CA LYS A 97 8.30 8.63 19.67
C LYS A 97 8.13 9.06 18.21
N GLU A 98 8.84 8.42 17.30
CA GLU A 98 8.83 8.63 15.86
C GLU A 98 7.63 7.94 15.19
N THR A 99 6.98 6.98 15.88
CA THR A 99 5.82 6.25 15.35
C THR A 99 4.50 6.66 15.99
N SER A 100 3.43 6.67 15.20
CA SER A 100 2.06 6.87 15.68
C SER A 100 1.04 6.25 14.74
N SER A 101 0.37 5.18 15.19
CA SER A 101 -0.68 4.52 14.39
C SER A 101 -1.79 5.49 13.96
N THR A 102 -2.16 6.45 14.81
CA THR A 102 -3.21 7.43 14.49
C THR A 102 -2.76 8.40 13.40
N MET A 103 -1.51 8.89 13.48
CA MET A 103 -0.97 9.77 12.45
C MET A 103 -0.78 9.03 11.12
N PHE A 104 -0.31 7.79 11.18
CA PHE A 104 -0.18 6.94 10.00
C PHE A 104 -1.54 6.67 9.34
N ALA A 105 -2.58 6.34 10.12
CA ALA A 105 -3.93 6.12 9.60
C ALA A 105 -4.49 7.36 8.89
N LYS A 106 -4.28 8.54 9.48
CA LYS A 106 -4.68 9.82 8.86
C LYS A 106 -3.92 10.08 7.55
N ALA A 107 -2.59 9.91 7.56
CA ALA A 107 -1.78 10.09 6.36
C ALA A 107 -2.17 9.09 5.24
N LEU A 108 -2.55 7.87 5.61
CA LEU A 108 -3.04 6.85 4.68
C LEU A 108 -4.38 7.26 4.06
N GLU A 109 -5.33 7.76 4.86
CA GLU A 109 -6.62 8.27 4.37
C GLU A 109 -6.43 9.44 3.39
N GLU A 110 -5.57 10.41 3.75
CA GLU A 110 -5.21 11.55 2.90
C GLU A 110 -4.57 11.07 1.59
N SER A 111 -3.62 10.13 1.66
CA SER A 111 -2.94 9.57 0.48
C SER A 111 -3.91 8.86 -0.47
N LEU A 112 -4.86 8.08 0.07
CA LEU A 112 -5.87 7.38 -0.73
C LEU A 112 -6.84 8.37 -1.40
N THR A 113 -7.25 9.41 -0.68
CA THR A 113 -8.07 10.50 -1.20
C THR A 113 -7.36 11.21 -2.35
N ASP A 114 -6.11 11.63 -2.15
CA ASP A 114 -5.30 12.31 -3.16
C ASP A 114 -5.13 11.46 -4.43
N MET A 115 -4.85 10.16 -4.26
CA MET A 115 -4.77 9.22 -5.37
C MET A 115 -6.10 9.09 -6.12
N GLY A 116 -7.22 9.05 -5.40
CA GLY A 116 -8.57 9.02 -5.95
C GLY A 116 -8.88 10.27 -6.77
N ASP A 117 -8.62 11.44 -6.23
CA ASP A 117 -8.84 12.73 -6.89
C ASP A 117 -8.01 12.88 -8.17
N LEU A 118 -6.74 12.45 -8.13
CA LEU A 118 -5.88 12.40 -9.31
C LEU A 118 -6.48 11.47 -10.39
N CYS A 119 -6.97 10.30 -10.01
CA CYS A 119 -7.57 9.37 -10.97
C CYS A 119 -8.85 9.96 -11.58
N LEU A 120 -9.72 10.57 -10.78
CA LEU A 120 -10.96 11.18 -11.27
C LEU A 120 -10.69 12.37 -12.20
N LYS A 121 -9.73 13.22 -11.84
CA LYS A 121 -9.36 14.40 -12.64
C LYS A 121 -8.90 14.05 -14.05
N TYR A 122 -8.08 13.01 -14.20
CA TYR A 122 -7.46 12.67 -15.47
C TYR A 122 -8.16 11.55 -16.26
N ASN A 123 -9.08 10.80 -15.63
CA ASN A 123 -9.90 9.77 -16.32
C ASN A 123 -11.31 10.25 -16.69
N SER A 124 -11.70 11.47 -16.28
CA SER A 124 -12.94 12.11 -16.74
C SER A 124 -12.88 12.39 -18.25
N LYS A 125 -13.80 11.81 -19.03
CA LYS A 125 -13.97 12.17 -20.46
C LYS A 125 -14.23 13.69 -20.57
N PRO A 126 -13.77 14.37 -21.63
CA PRO A 126 -14.08 15.79 -21.83
C PRO A 126 -15.60 15.99 -21.80
N GLN A 127 -16.10 16.86 -20.92
CA GLN A 127 -17.49 17.29 -20.97
C GLN A 127 -17.68 18.06 -22.28
N THR A 128 -18.47 17.52 -23.20
CA THR A 128 -18.96 18.27 -24.35
C THR A 128 -19.76 19.47 -23.81
N PRO A 129 -19.43 20.73 -24.16
CA PRO A 129 -20.15 21.87 -23.64
C PRO A 129 -21.63 21.76 -24.01
N ALA A 130 -22.50 21.84 -23.01
CA ALA A 130 -23.94 21.79 -23.17
C ALA A 130 -24.39 22.92 -24.11
N LYS A 131 -25.05 22.57 -25.21
CA LYS A 131 -25.74 23.56 -26.05
C LYS A 131 -26.78 24.29 -25.19
N GLU A 132 -26.62 25.60 -25.06
CA GLU A 132 -27.63 26.49 -24.48
C GLU A 132 -28.99 26.24 -25.15
N ARG A 133 -29.98 25.81 -24.36
CA ARG A 133 -31.38 25.84 -24.80
C ARG A 133 -31.83 27.29 -24.75
N LYS A 134 -31.98 27.92 -25.93
CA LYS A 134 -32.72 29.17 -26.04
C LYS A 134 -34.16 28.94 -25.56
N SER A 135 -34.55 29.66 -24.51
CA SER A 135 -35.94 29.77 -24.07
C SER A 135 -36.70 30.67 -25.06
N GLU A 136 -37.53 30.08 -25.92
CA GLU A 136 -38.57 30.85 -26.62
C GLU A 136 -39.74 31.07 -25.66
N SER A 137 -39.85 32.29 -25.15
CA SER A 137 -41.06 32.81 -24.53
C SER A 137 -42.09 33.07 -25.64
N LYS A 138 -43.19 32.32 -25.66
CA LYS A 138 -44.41 32.72 -26.38
C LYS A 138 -45.42 33.26 -25.38
N ASN A 139 -45.49 34.59 -25.33
CA ASN A 139 -46.57 35.36 -24.73
C ASN A 139 -47.91 35.04 -25.42
N GLY A 140 -48.97 35.08 -24.62
CA GLY A 140 -50.33 34.75 -25.04
C GLY A 140 -51.10 35.82 -25.80
N HIS A 141 -52.23 35.37 -26.33
CA HIS A 141 -53.46 36.08 -26.71
C HIS A 141 -54.52 34.96 -26.77
N GLY A 142 -55.68 34.99 -26.13
CA GLY A 142 -56.61 36.10 -25.93
C GLY A 142 -57.91 35.73 -26.68
N THR A 143 -59.00 35.58 -25.92
CA THR A 143 -60.41 35.22 -26.26
C THR A 143 -60.71 33.79 -26.67
#